data_AF-A0A815F9G7-F1
#
_entry.id   AF-A0A815F9G7-F1
#
_cell.length_a   1.000
_cell.length_b   1.000
_cell.length_c   1.000
_cell.angle_alpha   90.00
_cell.angle_beta   90.00
_cell.angle_gamma   90.00
#
_symmetry.space_group_name_H-M   'P 1'
#
loop_
_entity.id
_entity.type
_entity.pdbx_description
1 polymer ?
#
loop_
_entity_poly.entity_id
_entity_poly.type
_entity_poly.pdbx_seq_one_letter_code
_entity_poly.pdbx_strand_id
1 'polypeptide(L)'
;MAKVPTRQLGKNGPQVSALGYGSMTLSLGNRASDEERFKVFDRAIELGCTFFDTANIYGDSEELLGKYFKTYPEQRKKVFIATKFGEVISPDWKTFSVRGDAEYVHQASERS
;
A
#
# COMPACT_ATOMS: atom_id res chain seq x y z
N MET A 1 -10.90 -21.82 8.62
CA MET A 1 -9.77 -21.75 7.65
C MET A 1 -8.51 -21.38 8.40
N ALA A 2 -7.35 -21.89 7.99
CA ALA A 2 -6.07 -21.45 8.56
C ALA A 2 -5.78 -20.01 8.18
N LYS A 3 -5.27 -19.20 9.12
CA LYS A 3 -4.81 -17.82 8.84
C LYS A 3 -3.45 -17.84 8.15
N VAL A 4 -3.16 -16.81 7.36
CA VAL A 4 -1.83 -16.61 6.77
C VAL A 4 -0.79 -16.54 7.90
N PRO A 5 0.27 -17.36 7.88
CA PRO A 5 1.28 -17.35 8.93
C PRO A 5 2.19 -16.12 8.81
N THR A 6 2.90 -15.76 9.88
CA THR A 6 3.87 -14.65 9.86
C THR A 6 5.29 -15.13 9.58
N ARG A 7 6.14 -14.23 9.04
CA ARG A 7 7.57 -14.43 8.77
C ARG A 7 8.34 -13.15 9.12
N GLN A 8 9.62 -13.31 9.44
CA GLN A 8 10.51 -12.18 9.67
C GLN A 8 10.97 -11.60 8.34
N LEU A 9 10.79 -10.29 8.14
CA LEU A 9 11.23 -9.60 6.94
C LEU A 9 12.70 -9.17 7.07
N GLY A 10 13.62 -10.00 6.61
CA GLY A 10 15.07 -9.76 6.76
C GLY A 10 15.60 -10.13 8.15
N LYS A 11 16.94 -10.11 8.32
CA LYS A 11 17.61 -10.66 9.51
C LYS A 11 17.13 -10.06 10.85
N ASN A 12 16.84 -8.76 10.85
CA ASN A 12 16.45 -8.00 12.05
C ASN A 12 15.16 -7.18 11.81
N GLY A 13 14.35 -7.55 10.82
CA GLY A 13 13.17 -6.79 10.48
C GLY A 13 11.91 -7.25 11.21
N PRO A 14 10.76 -6.63 10.88
CA PRO A 14 9.48 -6.88 11.53
C PRO A 14 8.92 -8.26 11.17
N GLN A 15 7.98 -8.73 11.99
CA GLN A 15 7.11 -9.86 11.64
C GLN A 15 5.99 -9.35 10.74
N VAL A 16 5.86 -9.92 9.55
CA VAL A 16 4.83 -9.61 8.57
C VAL A 16 4.09 -10.88 8.15
N SER A 17 2.90 -10.76 7.55
CA SER A 17 2.24 -11.93 6.97
C SER A 17 3.06 -12.49 5.80
N ALA A 18 3.13 -13.81 5.69
CA ALA A 18 3.91 -14.50 4.65
C ALA A 18 3.39 -14.23 3.23
N LEU A 19 2.11 -13.88 3.12
CA LEU A 19 1.50 -13.35 1.91
C LEU A 19 1.25 -11.85 2.13
N GLY A 20 1.61 -11.05 1.13
CA GLY A 20 1.29 -9.63 1.09
C GLY A 20 0.10 -9.34 0.17
N TYR A 21 -0.48 -8.16 0.32
CA TYR A 21 -1.53 -7.62 -0.53
C TYR A 21 -1.01 -6.41 -1.31
N GLY A 22 -0.90 -6.54 -2.63
CA GLY A 22 -0.55 -5.41 -3.51
C GLY A 22 -1.80 -4.60 -3.86
N SER A 23 -1.79 -3.30 -3.57
CA SER A 23 -2.97 -2.42 -3.70
C SER A 23 -3.09 -1.73 -5.06
N MET A 24 -2.16 -1.96 -5.99
CA MET A 24 -2.11 -1.31 -7.30
C MET A 24 -3.42 -1.48 -8.11
N THR A 25 -3.97 -2.68 -8.16
CA THR A 25 -5.11 -3.01 -9.03
C THR A 25 -6.45 -2.39 -8.56
N LEU A 26 -6.55 -2.00 -7.29
CA LEU A 26 -7.72 -1.26 -6.80
C LEU A 26 -7.69 0.22 -7.19
N SER A 27 -6.55 0.69 -7.69
CA SER A 27 -6.26 2.10 -7.90
C SER A 27 -5.84 2.44 -9.32
N LEU A 28 -5.72 1.45 -10.20
CA LEU A 28 -5.49 1.66 -11.63
C LEU A 28 -6.67 1.11 -12.44
N GLY A 29 -6.96 1.75 -13.58
CA GLY A 29 -8.06 1.36 -14.45
C GLY A 29 -9.44 1.77 -13.93
N ASN A 30 -10.45 0.93 -14.18
CA ASN A 30 -11.83 1.18 -13.74
C ASN A 30 -11.98 0.88 -12.25
N ARG A 31 -12.16 1.92 -11.44
CA ARG A 31 -12.22 1.82 -9.97
C ARG A 31 -13.67 1.66 -9.51
N ALA A 32 -13.91 0.71 -8.61
CA ALA A 32 -15.15 0.65 -7.85
C ALA A 32 -15.21 1.78 -6.81
N SER A 33 -16.34 1.92 -6.11
CA SER A 33 -16.45 2.87 -4.99
C SER A 33 -15.50 2.52 -3.85
N ASP A 34 -15.18 3.49 -3.00
CA ASP A 34 -14.29 3.27 -1.85
C ASP A 34 -14.82 2.15 -0.93
N GLU A 35 -16.14 2.08 -0.73
CA GLU A 35 -16.78 1.07 0.12
C GLU A 35 -16.57 -0.35 -0.41
N GLU A 36 -16.69 -0.58 -1.72
CA GLU A 36 -16.42 -1.89 -2.32
C GLU A 36 -14.92 -2.24 -2.24
N ARG A 37 -14.05 -1.26 -2.45
CA ARG A 37 -12.60 -1.44 -2.34
C ARG A 37 -12.17 -1.75 -0.89
N PHE A 38 -12.83 -1.15 0.10
CA PHE A 38 -12.57 -1.41 1.52
C PHE A 38 -12.90 -2.85 1.94
N LYS A 39 -13.94 -3.46 1.37
CA LYS A 39 -14.26 -4.87 1.63
C LYS A 39 -13.12 -5.81 1.26
N VAL A 40 -12.32 -5.46 0.25
CA VAL A 40 -11.13 -6.24 -0.13
C VAL A 40 -10.07 -6.17 0.97
N PHE A 41 -9.84 -4.99 1.55
CA PHE A 41 -8.92 -4.81 2.68
C PHE A 41 -9.40 -5.56 3.92
N ASP A 42 -10.70 -5.46 4.25
CA ASP A 42 -11.29 -6.21 5.37
C ASP A 42 -11.08 -7.72 5.19
N ARG A 43 -11.35 -8.23 3.99
CA ARG A 43 -11.18 -9.66 3.69
C ARG A 43 -9.72 -10.09 3.78
N ALA A 44 -8.79 -9.29 3.27
CA ALA A 44 -7.36 -9.58 3.38
C ALA A 44 -6.93 -9.70 4.86
N ILE A 45 -7.35 -8.73 5.69
CA ILE A 45 -7.02 -8.71 7.12
C ILE A 45 -7.69 -9.86 7.87
N GLU A 46 -8.94 -10.19 7.56
CA GLU A 46 -9.67 -11.33 8.15
C GLU A 46 -8.92 -12.67 7.92
N LEU A 47 -8.36 -12.83 6.71
CA LEU A 47 -7.55 -13.98 6.33
C LEU A 47 -6.15 -13.98 6.98
N GLY A 48 -5.75 -12.90 7.65
CA GLY A 48 -4.43 -12.72 8.24
C GLY A 48 -3.37 -12.20 7.27
N CYS A 49 -3.77 -11.75 6.07
CA CYS A 49 -2.90 -11.00 5.16
C CYS A 49 -2.83 -9.55 5.64
N THR A 50 -1.75 -9.21 6.34
CA THR A 50 -1.58 -7.90 7.00
C THR A 50 -0.31 -7.17 6.57
N PHE A 51 0.32 -7.61 5.47
CA PHE A 51 1.41 -6.89 4.82
C PHE A 51 0.89 -6.25 3.54
N PHE A 52 0.63 -4.95 3.56
CA PHE A 52 0.08 -4.21 2.42
C PHE A 52 1.18 -3.45 1.69
N ASP A 53 1.15 -3.53 0.37
CA ASP A 53 2.11 -2.90 -0.53
C ASP A 53 1.41 -1.88 -1.43
N THR A 54 1.95 -0.67 -1.48
CA THR A 54 1.49 0.46 -2.32
C THR A 54 2.68 1.19 -2.96
N ALA A 55 2.41 2.24 -3.73
CA ALA A 55 3.42 3.16 -4.27
C ALA A 55 2.80 4.51 -4.62
N ASN A 56 3.63 5.56 -4.66
CA ASN A 56 3.21 6.91 -5.06
C ASN A 56 2.59 6.99 -6.45
N ILE A 57 2.99 6.11 -7.37
CA ILE A 57 2.49 6.06 -8.74
C ILE A 57 1.28 5.14 -8.92
N TYR A 58 0.81 4.45 -7.88
CA TYR A 58 -0.34 3.54 -7.98
C TYR A 58 -1.67 4.31 -7.92
N GLY A 59 -1.91 5.25 -8.84
CA GLY A 59 -3.16 5.99 -8.89
C GLY A 59 -3.52 6.63 -7.54
N ASP A 60 -4.69 6.29 -6.98
CA ASP A 60 -5.16 6.77 -5.66
C ASP A 60 -4.83 5.82 -4.50
N SER A 61 -3.90 4.88 -4.64
CA SER A 61 -3.76 3.76 -3.70
C SER A 61 -3.34 4.17 -2.29
N GLU A 62 -2.39 5.09 -2.15
CA GLU A 62 -1.99 5.65 -0.85
C GLU A 62 -3.15 6.42 -0.19
N GLU A 63 -3.87 7.24 -0.97
CA GLU A 63 -5.04 7.98 -0.50
C GLU A 63 -6.17 7.05 -0.05
N LEU A 64 -6.46 6.01 -0.82
CA LEU A 64 -7.48 5.01 -0.52
C LEU A 64 -7.16 4.26 0.79
N LEU A 65 -5.90 3.85 0.98
CA LEU A 65 -5.45 3.25 2.24
C LEU A 65 -5.57 4.25 3.40
N GLY A 66 -5.21 5.52 3.18
CA GLY A 66 -5.37 6.59 4.16
C GLY A 66 -6.83 6.77 4.59
N LYS A 67 -7.77 6.82 3.64
CA LYS A 67 -9.21 6.87 3.90
C LYS A 67 -9.68 5.65 4.69
N TYR A 68 -9.28 4.44 4.26
CA TYR A 68 -9.63 3.20 4.95
C TYR A 68 -9.18 3.22 6.42
N PHE A 69 -7.92 3.55 6.68
CA PHE A 69 -7.37 3.54 8.03
C PHE A 69 -7.87 4.69 8.90
N LYS A 70 -8.28 5.82 8.32
CA LYS A 70 -8.99 6.87 9.04
C LYS A 70 -10.37 6.42 9.50
N THR A 71 -11.08 5.67 8.66
CA THR A 71 -12.39 5.08 8.99
C THR A 71 -12.28 3.92 9.97
N TYR A 72 -11.24 3.08 9.84
CA TYR A 72 -11.03 1.88 10.64
C TYR A 72 -9.66 1.89 11.35
N PRO A 73 -9.46 2.75 12.37
CA PRO A 73 -8.17 2.91 13.04
C PRO A 73 -7.65 1.63 13.72
N GLU A 74 -8.53 0.73 14.14
CA GLU A 74 -8.15 -0.56 14.71
C GLU A 74 -7.52 -1.52 13.68
N GLN A 75 -7.86 -1.37 12.39
CA GLN A 75 -7.25 -2.15 11.31
C GLN A 75 -5.84 -1.65 11.02
N ARG A 76 -5.60 -0.34 11.14
CA ARG A 76 -4.26 0.24 10.95
C ARG A 76 -3.21 -0.37 11.87
N LYS A 77 -3.59 -0.69 13.12
CA LYS A 77 -2.69 -1.32 14.11
C LYS A 77 -2.25 -2.73 13.72
N LYS A 78 -2.98 -3.41 12.83
CA LYS A 78 -2.71 -4.78 12.39
C LYS A 78 -1.84 -4.85 11.15
N VAL A 79 -1.86 -3.80 10.33
CA VAL A 79 -1.26 -3.80 8.99
C VAL A 79 0.14 -3.18 9.02
N PHE A 80 1.11 -3.91 8.48
CA PHE A 80 2.39 -3.38 8.06
C PHE A 80 2.26 -2.85 6.63
N ILE A 81 2.58 -1.58 6.40
CA ILE A 81 2.45 -0.92 5.10
C ILE A 81 3.85 -0.69 4.54
N ALA A 82 4.07 -1.09 3.28
CA ALA A 82 5.21 -0.68 2.48
C ALA A 82 4.72 0.24 1.36
N THR A 83 5.38 1.38 1.19
CA THR A 83 5.26 2.22 0.01
C THR A 83 6.58 2.30 -0.73
N LYS A 84 6.53 2.75 -1.98
CA LYS A 84 7.66 2.89 -2.89
C LYS A 84 7.57 4.25 -3.56
N PHE A 85 8.75 4.78 -3.88
CA PHE A 85 8.95 5.96 -4.69
C PHE A 85 10.18 5.75 -5.58
N GLY A 86 10.40 6.67 -6.51
CA GLY A 86 11.56 6.66 -7.39
C GLY A 86 11.15 6.90 -8.83
N GLU A 87 9.96 6.44 -9.21
CA GLU A 87 9.36 6.75 -10.50
C GLU A 87 8.59 8.07 -10.42
N VAL A 88 8.82 8.93 -11.40
CA VAL A 88 8.10 10.19 -11.60
C VAL A 88 7.46 10.14 -12.97
N ILE A 89 6.13 10.20 -12.96
CA ILE A 89 5.29 10.13 -14.14
C ILE A 89 4.69 11.52 -14.38
N SER A 90 4.74 11.99 -15.63
CA SER A 90 4.06 13.23 -16.00
C SER A 90 2.53 13.09 -15.83
N PRO A 91 1.79 14.19 -15.59
CA PRO A 91 0.34 14.13 -15.38
C PRO A 91 -0.44 13.45 -16.52
N ASP A 92 0.10 13.46 -17.74
CA ASP A 92 -0.48 12.83 -18.93
C ASP A 92 -0.05 11.37 -19.13
N TRP A 93 0.72 10.79 -18.20
CA TRP A 93 1.23 9.42 -18.23
C TRP A 93 2.12 9.06 -19.43
N LYS A 94 2.66 10.07 -20.13
CA LYS A 94 3.50 9.85 -21.31
C LYS A 94 4.99 9.82 -21.02
N THR A 95 5.42 10.49 -19.96
CA THR A 95 6.84 10.62 -19.63
C THR A 95 7.11 9.93 -18.31
N PHE A 96 8.07 9.02 -18.34
CA PHE A 96 8.58 8.32 -17.16
C PHE A 96 10.02 8.76 -16.94
N SER A 97 10.33 9.11 -15.69
CA SER A 97 11.68 9.44 -15.25
C SER A 97 11.94 8.80 -13.89
N VAL A 98 13.21 8.66 -13.54
CA VAL A 98 13.64 8.12 -12.25
C VAL A 98 14.31 9.22 -11.44
N ARG A 99 13.87 9.42 -10.20
CA ARG A 99 14.39 10.39 -9.23
C ARG A 99 14.73 9.65 -7.93
N GLY A 100 15.98 9.71 -7.49
CA GLY A 100 16.44 9.07 -6.26
C GLY A 100 17.38 9.94 -5.43
N ASP A 101 17.47 11.24 -5.75
CA ASP A 101 18.22 12.21 -4.97
C ASP A 101 17.62 12.40 -3.56
N ALA A 102 18.47 12.79 -2.62
CA ALA A 102 18.09 12.88 -1.20
C ALA A 102 16.87 13.77 -0.97
N GLU A 103 16.79 14.91 -1.66
CA GLU A 103 15.64 15.82 -1.57
C GLU A 103 14.34 15.11 -1.98
N TYR A 104 14.33 14.44 -3.14
CA TYR A 104 13.17 13.69 -3.58
C TYR A 104 12.77 12.57 -2.63
N VAL A 105 13.74 11.84 -2.08
CA VAL A 105 13.49 10.75 -1.12
C VAL A 105 12.73 11.28 0.10
N HIS A 106 13.14 12.43 0.65
CA HIS A 106 12.44 13.07 1.76
C HIS A 106 11.03 13.52 1.35
N GLN A 107 10.89 14.26 0.25
CA GLN A 107 9.60 14.74 -0.23
C GLN A 107 8.61 13.60 -0.50
N ALA A 108 9.08 12.52 -1.11
CA ALA A 108 8.25 11.36 -1.42
C ALA A 108 7.83 10.62 -0.15
N SER A 109 8.74 10.47 0.82
CA SER A 109 8.44 9.81 2.09
C SER A 109 7.48 10.60 2.97
N GLU A 110 7.56 11.94 2.96
CA GLU A 110 6.67 12.80 3.76
C GLU A 110 5.27 12.96 3.14
N ARG A 111 5.17 12.89 1.80
CA ARG A 111 3.89 12.95 1.10
C ARG A 111 3.07 11.68 1.29
N SER A 112 3.72 10.53 1.25
CA SER A 112 3.13 9.19 1.39
C SER A 112 2.63 8.92 2.81
#